data_AF-A0A9J5W4Y4-F1
#
_entry.id   AF-A0A9J5W4Y4-F1
#
_cell.length_a   1.000
_cell.length_b   1.000
_cell.length_c   1.000
_cell.angle_alpha   90.00
_cell.angle_beta   90.00
_cell.angle_gamma   90.00
#
_symmetry.space_group_name_H-M   'P 1'
#
loop_
_entity.id
_entity.type
_entity.pdbx_description
1 polymer ?
#
loop_
_entity_poly.entity_id
_entity_poly.type
_entity_poly.pdbx_seq_one_letter_code
_entity_poly.pdbx_strand_id
1 'polypeptide(L)'
;MIDTTKSPYVRPPGEPFSWHLLEPHLHGVAGTQGLAGFKLEVNRDISLVNKQWDVLKDEYCIPGLWWVEKNKGMVQQEDGSWLLLDHDEYDF
;
A
#
# COMPACT_ATOMS: atom_id res chain seq x y z
N MET A 1 -0.33 -20.14 8.28
CA MET A 1 -1.40 -19.32 7.67
C MET A 1 -1.44 -18.00 8.42
N ILE A 2 -1.41 -16.87 7.71
CA ILE A 2 -1.51 -15.52 8.30
C ILE A 2 -2.96 -15.05 8.28
N ASP A 3 -3.31 -14.16 9.20
CA ASP A 3 -4.64 -13.55 9.29
C ASP A 3 -4.48 -12.05 9.58
N THR A 4 -4.67 -11.24 8.55
CA THR A 4 -4.54 -9.78 8.62
C THR A 4 -5.70 -9.13 9.38
N THR A 5 -6.83 -9.81 9.56
CA THR A 5 -7.97 -9.28 10.33
C THR A 5 -7.67 -9.16 11.82
N LYS A 6 -6.63 -9.86 12.30
CA LYS A 6 -6.12 -9.74 13.68
C LYS A 6 -5.31 -8.46 13.92
N SER A 7 -4.89 -7.77 12.87
CA SER A 7 -4.14 -6.53 12.98
C SER A 7 -5.01 -5.40 13.57
N PRO A 8 -4.54 -4.68 14.60
CA PRO A 8 -5.29 -3.53 15.13
C PRO A 8 -5.34 -2.36 14.14
N TYR A 9 -4.49 -2.36 13.11
CA TYR A 9 -4.39 -1.28 12.11
C TYR A 9 -5.38 -1.42 10.96
N VAL A 10 -5.86 -2.63 10.68
CA VAL A 10 -6.69 -2.94 9.50
C VAL A 10 -8.17 -2.72 9.85
N ARG A 11 -8.94 -2.20 8.88
CA ARG A 11 -10.39 -1.98 9.03
C ARG A 11 -11.14 -3.33 9.00
N PRO A 12 -11.97 -3.67 10.01
CA PRO A 12 -12.87 -4.83 9.93
C PRO A 12 -14.09 -4.51 9.04
N PRO A 13 -14.68 -5.49 8.33
CA PRO A 13 -14.35 -6.93 8.30
C PRO A 13 -13.19 -7.32 7.36
N GLY A 14 -12.45 -6.36 6.81
CA GLY A 14 -11.48 -6.59 5.73
C GLY A 14 -12.19 -6.86 4.38
N GLU A 15 -11.61 -6.39 3.28
CA GLU A 15 -12.19 -6.54 1.94
C GLU A 15 -11.56 -7.71 1.17
N PRO A 16 -12.30 -8.51 0.40
CA PRO A 16 -11.74 -9.65 -0.34
C PRO A 16 -10.56 -9.27 -1.25
N PHE A 17 -10.61 -8.09 -1.88
CA PHE A 17 -9.52 -7.59 -2.70
C PHE A 17 -8.24 -7.36 -1.89
N SER A 18 -8.36 -6.81 -0.68
CA SER A 18 -7.23 -6.53 0.21
C SER A 18 -6.48 -7.81 0.61
N TRP A 19 -7.17 -8.95 0.64
CA TRP A 19 -6.58 -10.25 0.98
C TRP A 19 -5.69 -10.81 -0.11
N HIS A 20 -5.68 -10.25 -1.32
CA HIS A 20 -4.81 -10.69 -2.41
C HIS A 20 -3.65 -9.71 -2.69
N LEU A 21 -3.66 -8.54 -2.05
CA LEU A 21 -2.62 -7.53 -2.25
C LEU A 21 -1.34 -7.91 -1.50
N LEU A 22 -0.20 -7.61 -2.11
CA LEU A 22 1.12 -7.93 -1.56
C LEU A 22 1.37 -7.18 -0.25
N GLU A 23 1.07 -5.89 -0.19
CA GLU A 23 1.43 -5.06 0.97
C GLU A 23 0.65 -5.44 2.26
N PRO A 24 -0.67 -5.72 2.22
CA PRO A 24 -1.39 -6.33 3.33
C PRO A 24 -0.88 -7.72 3.72
N HIS A 25 -0.46 -8.57 2.77
CA HIS A 25 0.16 -9.85 3.09
C HIS A 25 1.48 -9.68 3.84
N LEU A 26 2.36 -8.81 3.36
CA LEU A 26 3.64 -8.52 4.01
C LEU A 26 3.44 -7.89 5.40
N HIS A 27 2.39 -7.07 5.57
CA HIS A 27 1.96 -6.59 6.89
C HIS A 27 1.53 -7.74 7.81
N GLY A 28 0.76 -8.69 7.28
CA GLY A 28 0.41 -9.93 7.96
C GLY A 28 1.65 -10.73 8.41
N VAL A 29 2.63 -10.93 7.52
CA VAL A 29 3.89 -11.61 7.83
C VAL A 29 4.70 -10.87 8.89
N ALA A 30 4.75 -9.54 8.81
CA ALA A 30 5.51 -8.70 9.74
C ALA A 30 4.96 -8.73 11.17
N GLY A 31 3.67 -9.03 11.36
CA GLY A 31 3.02 -8.95 12.66
C GLY A 31 2.30 -10.20 13.15
N THR A 32 2.22 -11.28 12.37
CA THR A 32 1.51 -12.49 12.80
C THR A 32 2.18 -13.13 14.02
N GLN A 33 1.37 -13.46 15.02
CA GLN A 33 1.77 -14.27 16.18
C GLN A 33 1.06 -15.63 16.16
N GLY A 34 0.64 -16.09 14.97
CA GLY A 34 -0.18 -17.28 14.79
C GLY A 34 -1.53 -17.16 15.50
N LEU A 35 -1.79 -18.06 16.45
CA LEU A 35 -3.02 -18.03 17.25
C LEU A 35 -2.99 -16.95 18.35
N ALA A 36 -1.81 -16.46 18.73
CA ALA A 36 -1.65 -15.50 19.83
C ALA A 36 -1.99 -14.04 19.47
N GLY A 37 -2.37 -13.76 18.23
CA GLY A 37 -2.82 -12.42 17.80
C GLY A 37 -1.88 -11.76 16.79
N PHE A 38 -1.70 -10.45 16.96
CA PHE A 38 -0.91 -9.62 16.06
C PHE A 38 -0.06 -8.60 16.83
N LYS A 39 1.23 -8.52 16.48
CA LYS A 39 2.19 -7.53 16.95
C LYS A 39 3.32 -7.46 15.94
N LEU A 40 3.60 -6.27 15.41
CA LEU A 40 4.74 -6.06 14.49
C LEU A 40 6.07 -6.39 15.20
N GLU A 41 6.83 -7.34 14.66
CA GLU A 41 8.17 -7.72 15.17
C GLU A 41 9.30 -7.08 14.35
N VAL A 42 8.95 -6.38 13.28
CA VAL A 42 9.87 -5.60 12.45
C VAL A 42 9.35 -4.17 12.30
N ASN A 43 10.26 -3.22 12.11
CA ASN A 43 9.90 -1.83 11.85
C ASN A 43 9.41 -1.65 10.41
N ARG A 44 8.20 -2.14 10.13
CA ARG A 44 7.52 -2.00 8.84
C ARG A 44 6.46 -0.91 8.95
N ASP A 45 6.56 0.09 8.08
CA ASP A 45 5.56 1.17 8.02
C ASP A 45 4.20 0.62 7.57
N ILE A 46 3.16 0.95 8.34
CA ILE A 46 1.78 0.56 8.06
C ILE A 46 1.25 1.26 6.81
N SER A 47 1.78 2.43 6.44
CA SER A 47 1.33 3.20 5.27
C SER A 47 1.43 2.42 3.96
N LEU A 48 2.39 1.49 3.87
CA LEU A 48 2.55 0.58 2.73
C LEU A 48 1.29 -0.26 2.47
N VAL A 49 0.49 -0.57 3.49
CA VAL A 49 -0.74 -1.35 3.34
C VAL A 49 -1.73 -0.65 2.39
N ASN A 50 -1.79 0.67 2.41
CA ASN A 50 -2.70 1.46 1.58
C ASN A 50 -2.17 1.78 0.17
N LYS A 51 -1.02 1.20 -0.22
CA LYS A 51 -0.36 1.48 -1.50
C LYS A 51 -1.30 1.32 -2.69
N GLN A 52 -2.07 0.23 -2.73
CA GLN A 52 -2.93 -0.14 -3.87
C GLN A 52 -4.43 -0.24 -3.50
N TRP A 53 -4.80 0.04 -2.26
CA TRP A 53 -6.20 -0.01 -1.80
C TRP A 53 -6.39 0.81 -0.52
N ASP A 54 -7.63 0.98 -0.06
CA ASP A 54 -7.94 1.58 1.23
C ASP A 54 -8.27 0.49 2.27
N VAL A 55 -7.26 0.08 3.05
CA VAL A 55 -7.30 -1.10 3.92
C VAL A 55 -7.20 -0.73 5.41
N LEU A 56 -6.45 0.32 5.72
CA LEU A 56 -6.24 0.79 7.08
C LEU A 56 -7.49 1.50 7.61
N LYS A 57 -7.55 1.64 8.94
CA LYS A 57 -8.56 2.45 9.60
C LYS A 57 -8.32 3.94 9.33
N ASP A 58 -9.42 4.70 9.21
CA ASP A 58 -9.40 6.14 8.94
C ASP A 58 -8.66 6.96 10.02
N GLU A 59 -8.60 6.45 11.27
CA GLU A 59 -7.93 7.12 12.40
C GLU A 59 -6.42 7.34 12.21
N TYR A 60 -5.80 6.59 11.29
CA TYR A 60 -4.38 6.75 10.95
C TYR A 60 -4.14 7.82 9.89
N CYS A 61 -5.19 8.38 9.28
CA CYS A 61 -5.11 9.46 8.29
C CYS A 61 -4.18 9.15 7.09
N ILE A 62 -4.06 7.88 6.71
CA ILE A 62 -3.25 7.45 5.56
C ILE A 62 -4.18 7.36 4.34
N PRO A 63 -3.94 8.13 3.26
CA PRO A 63 -4.76 8.04 2.06
C PRO A 63 -4.75 6.62 1.49
N GLY A 64 -5.91 6.10 1.11
CA GLY A 64 -5.97 4.88 0.30
C GLY A 64 -5.45 5.11 -1.12
N LEU A 65 -5.00 4.05 -1.80
CA LEU A 65 -4.60 4.08 -3.21
C LEU A 65 -3.53 5.16 -3.52
N TRP A 66 -2.62 5.41 -2.56
CA TRP A 66 -1.71 6.54 -2.65
C TRP A 66 -0.58 6.34 -3.66
N TRP A 67 -0.32 5.11 -4.10
CA TRP A 67 0.73 4.83 -5.07
C TRP A 67 0.32 5.27 -6.47
N VAL A 68 0.78 6.45 -6.84
CA VAL A 68 0.59 7.03 -8.16
C VAL A 68 1.80 7.88 -8.50
N GLU A 69 2.21 7.85 -9.76
CA GLU A 69 3.25 8.75 -10.25
C GLU A 69 2.82 10.21 -10.10
N LYS A 70 3.81 11.08 -9.89
CA LYS A 70 3.57 12.53 -9.83
C LYS A 70 2.82 12.96 -11.11
N ASN A 71 1.69 13.63 -10.94
CA ASN A 71 0.80 14.03 -12.05
C ASN A 71 0.42 12.86 -13.00
N LYS A 72 0.42 11.62 -12.50
CA LYS A 72 0.19 10.40 -13.30
C LYS A 72 1.17 10.25 -14.49
N GLY A 73 2.42 10.66 -14.30
CA GLY A 73 3.46 10.60 -15.34
C GLY A 73 3.47 11.78 -16.31
N MET A 74 2.56 12.74 -16.16
CA MET A 74 2.58 13.95 -16.97
C MET A 74 3.70 14.89 -16.50
N VAL A 75 4.54 15.32 -17.44
CA VAL A 75 5.67 16.23 -17.18
C VAL A 75 5.56 17.45 -18.09
N GLN A 76 5.61 18.63 -17.47
CA GLN A 76 5.63 19.89 -18.20
C GLN A 76 7.00 20.13 -18.83
N GLN A 77 7.00 20.48 -20.11
CA GLN A 77 8.18 20.81 -20.88
C GLN A 77 8.53 22.30 -20.76
N GLU A 78 9.72 22.69 -21.22
CA GLU A 78 10.19 24.08 -21.17
C GLU A 78 9.30 25.05 -21.99
N ASP A 79 8.68 24.56 -23.06
CA ASP A 79 7.74 25.33 -23.90
C ASP A 79 6.32 25.43 -23.30
N GLY A 80 6.10 24.84 -22.12
CA GLY A 80 4.83 24.83 -21.40
C GLY A 80 3.88 23.70 -21.82
N SER A 81 4.20 22.91 -22.84
CA SER A 81 3.45 21.70 -23.21
C SER A 81 3.58 20.61 -22.13
N TRP A 82 2.70 19.62 -22.16
CA TRP A 82 2.71 18.48 -21.23
C TRP A 82 2.79 17.18 -22.02
N LEU A 83 3.78 16.35 -21.68
CA LEU A 83 3.98 15.03 -22.27
C LEU A 83 3.79 13.94 -21.21
N LEU A 84 3.30 12.78 -21.63
CA LEU A 84 3.24 11.59 -20.79
C LEU A 84 4.59 10.88 -20.88
N LEU A 85 5.36 10.95 -19.79
CA LEU A 85 6.68 10.32 -19.66
C LEU A 85 6.59 9.29 -18.51
N ASP A 86 5.87 8.21 -18.77
CA ASP A 86 5.53 7.15 -17.81
C ASP A 86 6.38 5.87 -17.97
N HIS A 87 7.42 5.93 -18.80
CA HIS A 87 8.37 4.87 -19.04
C HIS A 87 9.77 5.43 -19.20
N ASP A 88 10.78 4.67 -18.79
CA ASP A 88 12.17 4.99 -19.07
C ASP A 88 12.53 4.50 -20.48
N GLU A 89 13.33 5.29 -21.20
CA GLU A 89 14.00 4.82 -22.40
C GLU A 89 15.18 3.94 -22.00
N TYR A 90 15.13 2.66 -22.38
CA TYR A 90 16.24 1.73 -22.22
C TYR A 90 16.89 1.50 -23.58
N ASP A 91 18.14 1.93 -23.72
CA ASP A 91 18.99 1.53 -24.85
C ASP A 91 19.53 0.11 -24.58
N PHE A 92 19.23 -0.83 -25.48
CA PHE A 92 19.75 -2.21 -25.47
C PHE A 92 21.04 -2.34 -26.28
#